data_AF-A0A7J4VFR5-F1
#
_entry.id   AF-A0A7J4VFR5-F1
#
_cell.length_a   1.000
_cell.length_b   1.000
_cell.length_c   1.000
_cell.angle_alpha   90.00
_cell.angle_beta   90.00
_cell.angle_gamma   90.00
#
_symmetry.space_group_name_H-M   'P 1'
#
loop_
_entity.id
_entity.type
_entity.pdbx_description
1 polymer ?
#
loop_
_entity_poly.entity_id
_entity_poly.type
_entity_poly.pdbx_seq_one_letter_code
_entity_poly.pdbx_strand_id
1 'polypeptide(L)'
;MKKILIVLVILASSIFAQNFTGVENCSMCHQGALRTFPGFNSWKATLHSQIHLPPATDNMKGDFAQTVSMGSAYGNATVTFRVAAGEWFATLNPATGSPVEYKIVSTYGGGWKQRYLVKIGQSHYMLPVQWNLLKYKNNSSGNWAAYNPQNWFTTSGALKVQDNAFRSKSWDKNCAGCHVVPGNHTNTVNAVVSGSDTSWVYSWANNSSPANMVVGCESCHGHPSAMAGPGHVKKLTDLSYERKLDVCGQCHFRGLSKNQTFEYPYDETTGKTYPVGEDLAGYIFNKPGLWPDGKTSKQHHQQSQDFKYSAHFNTTTGMMTCVTCHDPHQETAQAHQLKQDFNSLTPGVGCVMCHADKAAETNGINNHSKHPQAISQCVSCHMTHNAVTARSYDISNHSFMPIRPNLTITYSNVTGGMINTCAVACHRNGQGTRGGGPTFGITDATLTNWAEATDLALADTLWRYYQIMYGIVGLEKEESDVPTEFALNQNFPNPFNPTTTISFSVAKAASMRLEIFNAAGELVNILVNQELAPGNYKYEWDSRSLHGYTMPSGIYFYRLISDNSTLATKKMILMK
;
A
#
# COMPACT_ATOMS: atom_id res chain seq x y z
N MET A 1 -40.91 -72.48 23.59
CA MET A 1 -40.96 -71.03 23.81
C MET A 1 -39.63 -70.57 24.39
N LYS A 2 -38.66 -70.19 23.55
CA LYS A 2 -37.32 -69.76 23.97
C LYS A 2 -37.31 -68.23 24.08
N LYS A 3 -37.08 -67.72 25.29
CA LYS A 3 -36.89 -66.29 25.57
C LYS A 3 -35.53 -65.87 24.98
N ILE A 4 -35.55 -64.95 24.04
CA ILE A 4 -34.36 -64.27 23.49
C ILE A 4 -34.04 -63.11 24.44
N LEU A 5 -32.86 -63.19 25.05
CA LEU A 5 -32.29 -62.14 25.89
C LEU A 5 -31.65 -61.10 24.95
N ILE A 6 -32.25 -59.91 24.84
CA ILE A 6 -31.67 -58.78 24.12
C ILE A 6 -30.61 -58.16 25.03
N VAL A 7 -29.34 -58.37 24.69
CA VAL A 7 -28.20 -57.69 25.31
C VAL A 7 -28.09 -56.30 24.69
N LEU A 8 -28.36 -55.27 25.49
CA LEU A 8 -28.09 -53.88 25.15
C LEU A 8 -26.58 -53.67 25.11
N VAL A 9 -26.00 -53.57 23.91
CA VAL A 9 -24.61 -53.14 23.73
C VAL A 9 -24.58 -51.61 23.86
N ILE A 10 -24.16 -51.12 25.02
CA ILE A 10 -23.80 -49.72 25.19
C ILE A 10 -22.47 -49.53 24.46
N LEU A 11 -22.55 -49.04 23.21
CA LEU A 11 -21.40 -48.49 22.50
C LEU A 11 -20.97 -47.23 23.24
N ALA A 12 -19.97 -47.36 24.10
CA ALA A 12 -19.21 -46.24 24.61
C ALA A 12 -18.59 -45.52 23.40
N SER A 13 -19.18 -44.39 23.03
CA SER A 13 -18.56 -43.44 22.11
C SER A 13 -17.33 -42.86 22.79
N SER A 14 -16.19 -43.51 22.60
CA SER A 14 -14.87 -42.93 22.82
C SER A 14 -14.69 -41.77 21.86
N ILE A 15 -15.11 -40.58 22.32
CA ILE A 15 -14.77 -39.32 21.68
C ILE A 15 -13.24 -39.21 21.80
N PHE A 16 -12.54 -39.55 20.72
CA PHE A 16 -11.17 -39.13 20.54
C PHE A 16 -11.16 -37.60 20.55
N ALA A 17 -10.76 -37.00 21.67
CA ALA A 17 -10.25 -35.64 21.69
C ALA A 17 -8.92 -35.65 20.91
N GLN A 18 -9.00 -35.67 19.58
CA GLN A 18 -7.83 -35.36 18.76
C GLN A 18 -7.54 -33.88 18.98
N ASN A 19 -6.30 -33.58 19.38
CA ASN A 19 -5.78 -32.23 19.37
C ASN A 19 -5.87 -31.70 17.92
N PHE A 20 -6.91 -30.92 17.64
CA PHE A 20 -7.09 -30.24 16.35
C PHE A 20 -5.96 -29.20 16.20
N THR A 21 -4.85 -29.58 15.58
CA THR A 21 -3.75 -28.65 15.30
C THR A 21 -3.34 -28.74 13.83
N GLY A 22 -3.50 -27.63 13.12
CA GLY A 22 -2.94 -27.44 11.78
C GLY A 22 -3.97 -27.42 10.65
N VAL A 23 -3.65 -26.60 9.64
CA VAL A 23 -4.45 -26.33 8.43
C VAL A 23 -4.86 -27.57 7.66
N GLU A 24 -4.08 -28.66 7.71
CA GLU A 24 -4.34 -29.89 6.95
C GLU A 24 -5.63 -30.61 7.40
N ASN A 25 -6.10 -30.37 8.63
CA ASN A 25 -7.37 -30.94 9.09
C ASN A 25 -8.56 -30.35 8.33
N CYS A 26 -8.48 -29.08 7.92
CA CYS A 26 -9.49 -28.43 7.09
C CYS A 26 -9.61 -29.13 5.73
N SER A 27 -8.52 -29.70 5.22
CA SER A 27 -8.50 -30.39 3.93
C SER A 27 -9.55 -31.49 3.89
N MET A 28 -9.73 -32.29 4.95
CA MET A 28 -10.61 -33.46 4.95
C MET A 28 -12.06 -33.16 4.54
N CYS A 29 -12.58 -31.98 4.92
CA CYS A 29 -13.95 -31.55 4.59
C CYS A 29 -14.01 -30.50 3.48
N HIS A 30 -12.90 -29.86 3.16
CA HIS A 30 -12.80 -28.75 2.20
C HIS A 30 -11.93 -29.08 0.98
N GLN A 31 -11.77 -30.37 0.63
CA GLN A 31 -11.27 -30.78 -0.68
C GLN A 31 -12.31 -30.43 -1.75
N GLY A 32 -11.89 -29.79 -2.83
CA GLY A 32 -12.77 -29.25 -3.88
C GLY A 32 -13.60 -30.27 -4.69
N ALA A 33 -13.73 -31.51 -4.22
CA ALA A 33 -14.55 -32.55 -4.84
C ALA A 33 -15.97 -32.67 -4.23
N LEU A 34 -16.20 -32.18 -2.99
CA LEU A 34 -17.49 -32.34 -2.29
C LEU A 34 -18.39 -31.08 -2.33
N ARG A 35 -17.88 -29.96 -2.86
CA ARG A 35 -18.63 -28.72 -3.15
C ARG A 35 -18.03 -28.08 -4.40
N THR A 36 -18.80 -27.24 -5.08
CA THR A 36 -18.37 -26.35 -6.17
C THR A 36 -17.37 -25.26 -5.71
N PHE A 37 -16.46 -25.59 -4.78
CA PHE A 37 -15.56 -24.66 -4.12
C PHE A 37 -14.13 -25.24 -4.13
N PRO A 38 -13.16 -24.60 -4.79
CA PRO A 38 -11.75 -25.05 -4.84
C PRO A 38 -10.98 -24.99 -3.50
N GLY A 39 -11.65 -24.48 -2.44
CA GLY A 39 -11.16 -23.92 -1.18
C GLY A 39 -9.75 -24.26 -0.73
N PHE A 40 -9.49 -25.51 -0.34
CA PHE A 40 -8.21 -25.85 0.30
C PHE A 40 -7.03 -25.90 -0.68
N ASN A 41 -7.22 -26.48 -1.86
CA ASN A 41 -6.14 -26.62 -2.85
C ASN A 41 -5.79 -25.28 -3.48
N SER A 42 -6.79 -24.43 -3.75
CA SER A 42 -6.52 -23.08 -4.26
C SER A 42 -5.86 -22.21 -3.20
N TRP A 43 -6.29 -22.29 -1.92
CA TRP A 43 -5.58 -21.64 -0.82
C TRP A 43 -4.12 -22.07 -0.72
N LYS A 44 -3.80 -23.36 -0.90
CA LYS A 44 -2.42 -23.88 -0.94
C LYS A 44 -1.55 -23.29 -2.07
N ALA A 45 -2.14 -22.73 -3.10
CA ALA A 45 -1.43 -22.05 -4.20
C ALA A 45 -1.20 -20.55 -3.94
N THR A 46 -1.84 -19.99 -2.92
CA THR A 46 -1.75 -18.57 -2.56
C THR A 46 -0.44 -18.23 -1.87
N LEU A 47 -0.09 -16.94 -1.85
CA LEU A 47 0.99 -16.46 -0.97
C LEU A 47 0.62 -16.53 0.52
N HIS A 48 -0.64 -16.68 0.91
CA HIS A 48 -1.00 -16.86 2.32
C HIS A 48 -0.46 -18.18 2.88
N SER A 49 -0.60 -19.27 2.10
CA SER A 49 -0.07 -20.59 2.46
C SER A 49 1.42 -20.74 2.16
N GLN A 50 1.95 -20.01 1.18
CA GLN A 50 3.34 -20.14 0.71
C GLN A 50 4.26 -19.03 1.23
N ILE A 51 3.81 -18.18 2.16
CA ILE A 51 4.61 -17.05 2.67
C ILE A 51 5.92 -17.55 3.30
N HIS A 52 5.89 -18.72 3.93
CA HIS A 52 7.08 -19.46 4.31
C HIS A 52 7.10 -20.82 3.64
N LEU A 53 8.29 -21.23 3.21
CA LEU A 53 8.55 -22.54 2.66
C LEU A 53 9.87 -23.07 3.22
N PRO A 54 9.97 -24.39 3.48
CA PRO A 54 11.25 -25.01 3.78
C PRO A 54 12.17 -24.87 2.55
N PRO A 55 13.49 -24.64 2.71
CA PRO A 55 14.40 -24.49 1.59
C PRO A 55 14.39 -25.71 0.67
N ALA A 56 14.07 -25.49 -0.60
CA ALA A 56 14.14 -26.48 -1.65
C ALA A 56 14.50 -25.82 -2.99
N THR A 57 15.00 -26.60 -3.95
CA THR A 57 15.53 -26.08 -5.23
C THR A 57 14.48 -25.29 -6.01
N ASP A 58 13.21 -25.68 -5.92
CA ASP A 58 12.09 -25.05 -6.62
C ASP A 58 11.61 -23.76 -5.94
N ASN A 59 11.93 -23.51 -4.67
CA ASN A 59 11.45 -22.36 -3.91
C ASN A 59 12.56 -21.40 -3.44
N MET A 60 13.82 -21.82 -3.39
CA MET A 60 14.96 -20.97 -3.09
C MET A 60 15.27 -20.08 -4.28
N LYS A 61 15.07 -18.77 -4.14
CA LYS A 61 15.35 -17.76 -5.16
C LYS A 61 16.63 -17.03 -4.81
N GLY A 62 17.42 -16.67 -5.81
CA GLY A 62 18.66 -15.93 -5.61
C GLY A 62 19.83 -16.50 -6.38
N ASP A 63 20.76 -15.63 -6.74
CA ASP A 63 22.06 -16.04 -7.25
C ASP A 63 23.00 -16.32 -6.08
N PHE A 64 23.01 -17.57 -5.61
CA PHE A 64 23.82 -18.00 -4.46
C PHE A 64 25.33 -18.11 -4.77
N ALA A 65 25.78 -17.71 -5.96
CA ALA A 65 27.21 -17.54 -6.26
C ALA A 65 27.70 -16.10 -5.97
N GLN A 66 26.80 -15.14 -5.81
CA GLN A 66 27.15 -13.72 -5.59
C GLN A 66 27.51 -13.41 -4.14
N THR A 67 28.41 -12.44 -3.97
CA THR A 67 28.68 -11.76 -2.70
C THR A 67 27.84 -10.50 -2.62
N VAL A 68 27.12 -10.32 -1.50
CA VAL A 68 26.27 -9.14 -1.27
C VAL A 68 26.96 -8.19 -0.30
N SER A 69 27.18 -6.93 -0.71
CA SER A 69 27.74 -5.90 0.16
C SER A 69 26.66 -5.28 1.04
N MET A 70 26.97 -5.05 2.31
CA MET A 70 26.14 -4.29 3.26
C MET A 70 26.34 -2.78 3.12
N GLY A 71 27.36 -2.35 2.35
CA GLY A 71 27.68 -0.95 2.11
C GLY A 71 28.66 -0.34 3.12
N SER A 72 29.20 0.83 2.75
CA SER A 72 30.23 1.53 3.53
C SER A 72 29.76 1.98 4.90
N ALA A 73 28.46 2.22 5.07
CA ALA A 73 27.83 2.54 6.35
C ALA A 73 27.96 1.41 7.40
N TYR A 74 28.35 0.20 6.97
CA TYR A 74 28.54 -0.97 7.82
C TYR A 74 29.92 -1.61 7.56
N GLY A 75 30.95 -0.77 7.42
CA GLY A 75 32.33 -1.19 7.21
C GLY A 75 32.58 -2.02 5.95
N ASN A 76 31.67 -1.97 4.96
CA ASN A 76 31.68 -2.87 3.80
C ASN A 76 31.66 -4.36 4.17
N ALA A 77 31.01 -4.73 5.29
CA ALA A 77 30.71 -6.12 5.59
C ALA A 77 29.94 -6.76 4.42
N THR A 78 30.08 -8.08 4.26
CA THR A 78 29.45 -8.80 3.15
C THR A 78 28.72 -10.06 3.61
N VAL A 79 27.84 -10.57 2.75
CA VAL A 79 27.23 -11.89 2.87
C VAL A 79 27.60 -12.72 1.66
N THR A 80 28.14 -13.91 1.90
CA THR A 80 28.37 -14.92 0.86
C THR A 80 27.47 -16.13 1.11
N PHE A 81 27.29 -16.97 0.10
CA PHE A 81 26.43 -18.15 0.20
C PHE A 81 27.16 -19.41 -0.23
N ARG A 82 26.64 -20.54 0.25
CA ARG A 82 27.10 -21.88 -0.13
C ARG A 82 25.90 -22.80 -0.21
N VAL A 83 25.89 -23.67 -1.23
CA VAL A 83 24.90 -24.74 -1.37
C VAL A 83 25.64 -26.07 -1.28
N ALA A 84 25.25 -26.93 -0.35
CA ALA A 84 25.90 -28.23 -0.16
C ALA A 84 24.89 -29.27 0.28
N ALA A 85 24.94 -30.47 -0.33
CA ALA A 85 24.04 -31.59 -0.04
C ALA A 85 22.54 -31.20 -0.09
N GLY A 86 22.17 -30.29 -0.99
CA GLY A 86 20.78 -29.80 -1.09
C GLY A 86 20.35 -28.84 0.03
N GLU A 87 21.30 -28.28 0.78
CA GLU A 87 21.06 -27.30 1.84
C GLU A 87 21.73 -25.97 1.50
N TRP A 88 21.15 -24.86 1.99
CA TRP A 88 21.65 -23.51 1.74
C TRP A 88 22.21 -22.89 3.02
N PHE A 89 23.34 -22.23 2.86
CA PHE A 89 24.06 -21.56 3.93
C PHE A 89 24.36 -20.12 3.52
N ALA A 90 24.35 -19.22 4.50
CA ALA A 90 24.79 -17.84 4.35
C ALA A 90 25.90 -17.55 5.37
N THR A 91 27.01 -17.02 4.89
CA THR A 91 28.15 -16.61 5.71
C THR A 91 28.17 -15.09 5.82
N LEU A 92 28.06 -14.59 7.05
CA LEU A 92 28.22 -13.19 7.35
C LEU A 92 29.70 -12.89 7.55
N ASN A 93 30.27 -12.05 6.69
CA ASN A 93 31.67 -11.65 6.71
C ASN A 93 31.77 -10.21 7.24
N PRO A 94 32.01 -10.01 8.55
CA PRO A 94 32.21 -8.68 9.09
C PRO A 94 33.51 -8.06 8.58
N ALA A 95 33.59 -6.74 8.66
CA ALA A 95 34.82 -5.99 8.37
C ALA A 95 35.93 -6.27 9.41
N THR A 96 35.53 -6.61 10.63
CA THR A 96 36.42 -6.98 11.73
C THR A 96 35.88 -8.18 12.50
N GLY A 97 36.77 -9.07 12.95
CA GLY A 97 36.41 -10.35 13.56
C GLY A 97 36.29 -11.49 12.55
N SER A 98 35.73 -12.62 13.00
CA SER A 98 35.64 -13.85 12.19
C SER A 98 34.29 -13.96 11.46
N PRO A 99 34.28 -14.49 10.22
CA PRO A 99 33.04 -14.86 9.55
C PRO A 99 32.22 -15.88 10.34
N VAL A 100 30.89 -15.79 10.24
CA VAL A 100 29.95 -16.74 10.86
C VAL A 100 28.99 -17.27 9.82
N GLU A 101 28.93 -18.59 9.68
CA GLU A 101 28.03 -19.28 8.75
C GLU A 101 26.75 -19.75 9.46
N TYR A 102 25.61 -19.57 8.79
CA TYR A 102 24.31 -20.03 9.26
C TYR A 102 23.62 -20.85 8.17
N LYS A 103 22.98 -21.96 8.57
CA LYS A 103 22.05 -22.70 7.72
C LYS A 103 20.75 -21.92 7.58
N ILE A 104 20.29 -21.73 6.34
CA ILE A 104 18.97 -21.19 6.05
C ILE A 104 17.94 -22.28 6.34
N VAL A 105 16.93 -21.96 7.13
CA VAL A 105 15.92 -22.93 7.61
C VAL A 105 14.52 -22.68 7.04
N SER A 106 14.26 -21.50 6.48
CA SER A 106 12.96 -21.15 5.90
C SER A 106 13.09 -19.94 4.98
N THR A 107 12.32 -19.90 3.90
CA THR A 107 12.11 -18.68 3.11
C THR A 107 11.00 -17.83 3.73
N TYR A 108 10.97 -16.53 3.42
CA TYR A 108 9.88 -15.63 3.77
C TYR A 108 9.57 -14.66 2.61
N GLY A 109 8.35 -14.66 2.09
CA GLY A 109 7.93 -13.81 0.98
C GLY A 109 7.33 -14.59 -0.19
N GLY A 110 7.59 -14.16 -1.43
CA GLY A 110 7.10 -14.85 -2.66
C GLY A 110 6.35 -13.97 -3.66
N GLY A 111 6.19 -12.66 -3.38
CA GLY A 111 5.63 -11.68 -4.31
C GLY A 111 6.72 -10.94 -5.10
N TRP A 112 7.14 -9.78 -4.58
CA TRP A 112 8.22 -8.95 -5.14
C TRP A 112 9.60 -9.24 -4.53
N LYS A 113 9.63 -9.97 -3.41
CA LYS A 113 10.86 -10.30 -2.68
C LYS A 113 10.78 -11.66 -2.01
N GLN A 114 11.95 -12.23 -1.75
CA GLN A 114 12.14 -13.35 -0.85
C GLN A 114 13.26 -13.02 0.14
N ARG A 115 13.05 -13.40 1.40
CA ARG A 115 13.98 -13.30 2.51
C ARG A 115 14.22 -14.70 3.07
N TYR A 116 15.21 -14.79 3.95
CA TYR A 116 15.73 -16.07 4.42
C TYR A 116 15.89 -16.00 5.93
N LEU A 117 15.32 -17.00 6.61
CA LEU A 117 15.42 -17.16 8.05
C LEU A 117 16.54 -18.13 8.39
N VAL A 118 17.29 -17.80 9.44
CA VAL A 118 18.24 -18.69 10.11
C VAL A 118 17.82 -18.90 11.55
N LYS A 119 18.24 -20.01 12.15
CA LYS A 119 17.96 -20.31 13.57
C LYS A 119 19.19 -20.01 14.43
N ILE A 120 19.01 -19.19 15.46
CA ILE A 120 20.03 -18.87 16.46
C ILE A 120 19.44 -19.19 17.84
N GLY A 121 19.99 -20.20 18.50
CA GLY A 121 19.35 -20.78 19.69
C GLY A 121 17.97 -21.36 19.32
N GLN A 122 16.92 -20.84 19.95
CA GLN A 122 15.54 -21.27 19.69
C GLN A 122 14.75 -20.33 18.77
N SER A 123 15.30 -19.16 18.42
CA SER A 123 14.59 -18.14 17.66
C SER A 123 15.10 -18.05 16.23
N HIS A 124 14.23 -17.54 15.35
CA HIS A 124 14.46 -17.30 13.95
C HIS A 124 14.84 -15.83 13.73
N TYR A 125 15.81 -15.62 12.85
CA TYR A 125 16.27 -14.29 12.47
C TYR A 125 16.30 -14.16 10.96
N MET A 126 15.84 -13.03 10.46
CA MET A 126 15.91 -12.69 9.05
C MET A 126 17.32 -12.23 8.71
N LEU A 127 17.95 -12.89 7.75
CA LEU A 127 19.29 -12.52 7.28
C LEU A 127 19.31 -11.07 6.76
N PRO A 128 20.48 -10.39 6.78
CA PRO A 128 20.60 -9.00 6.37
C PRO A 128 20.54 -8.81 4.85
N VAL A 129 19.93 -9.74 4.13
CA VAL A 129 19.83 -9.80 2.67
C VAL A 129 18.42 -10.18 2.25
N GLN A 130 18.01 -9.71 1.09
CA GLN A 130 16.78 -10.14 0.43
C GLN A 130 17.00 -10.22 -1.07
N TRP A 131 16.27 -11.12 -1.73
CA TRP A 131 16.21 -11.21 -3.18
C TRP A 131 15.00 -10.42 -3.70
N ASN A 132 15.23 -9.42 -4.53
CA ASN A 132 14.19 -8.59 -5.14
C ASN A 132 13.89 -9.08 -6.56
N LEU A 133 12.71 -9.68 -6.78
CA LEU A 133 12.29 -10.17 -8.09
C LEU A 133 12.04 -9.01 -9.05
N LEU A 134 12.35 -9.19 -10.35
CA LEU A 134 12.14 -8.16 -11.37
C LEU A 134 10.66 -7.92 -11.70
N LYS A 135 9.83 -8.95 -11.55
CA LYS A 135 8.38 -8.91 -11.76
C LYS A 135 7.69 -9.70 -10.65
N TYR A 136 6.47 -9.32 -10.28
CA TYR A 136 5.68 -10.00 -9.26
C TYR A 136 5.53 -11.50 -9.58
N LYS A 137 5.88 -12.37 -8.62
CA LYS A 137 5.90 -13.84 -8.73
C LYS A 137 6.76 -14.41 -9.89
N ASN A 138 7.59 -13.59 -10.55
CA ASN A 138 8.47 -14.06 -11.63
C ASN A 138 9.80 -14.56 -11.06
N ASN A 139 9.90 -15.88 -10.92
CA ASN A 139 11.03 -16.55 -10.32
C ASN A 139 12.29 -16.64 -11.20
N SER A 140 12.25 -16.14 -12.44
CA SER A 140 13.35 -16.28 -13.40
C SER A 140 14.43 -15.20 -13.27
N SER A 141 14.15 -14.09 -12.57
CA SER A 141 15.08 -12.96 -12.48
C SER A 141 14.86 -12.10 -11.24
N GLY A 142 15.94 -11.56 -10.70
CA GLY A 142 15.95 -10.65 -9.57
C GLY A 142 17.36 -10.21 -9.24
N ASN A 143 17.51 -9.43 -8.18
CA ASN A 143 18.81 -8.96 -7.69
C ASN A 143 18.85 -9.04 -6.16
N TRP A 144 20.04 -9.27 -5.62
CA TRP A 144 20.29 -9.15 -4.18
C TRP A 144 20.21 -7.69 -3.73
N ALA A 145 19.68 -7.48 -2.52
CA ALA A 145 19.68 -6.20 -1.84
C ALA A 145 19.97 -6.41 -0.34
N ALA A 146 20.65 -5.45 0.27
CA ALA A 146 20.79 -5.42 1.72
C ALA A 146 19.42 -5.21 2.38
N TYR A 147 19.19 -5.89 3.50
CA TYR A 147 17.94 -5.81 4.25
C TYR A 147 18.22 -5.65 5.73
N ASN A 148 17.93 -4.48 6.28
CA ASN A 148 18.20 -4.16 7.68
C ASN A 148 19.62 -4.56 8.18
N PRO A 149 20.71 -4.22 7.47
CA PRO A 149 22.08 -4.55 7.89
C PRO A 149 22.43 -4.03 9.29
N GLN A 150 21.81 -2.93 9.72
CA GLN A 150 21.95 -2.39 11.08
C GLN A 150 21.51 -3.34 12.20
N ASN A 151 20.72 -4.37 11.90
CA ASN A 151 20.37 -5.39 12.89
C ASN A 151 21.52 -6.35 13.14
N TRP A 152 22.41 -6.55 12.17
CA TRP A 152 23.48 -7.55 12.20
C TRP A 152 24.87 -6.95 12.37
N PHE A 153 25.10 -5.74 11.85
CA PHE A 153 26.41 -5.10 11.83
C PHE A 153 26.40 -3.74 12.53
N THR A 154 27.52 -3.40 13.15
CA THR A 154 27.82 -2.04 13.61
C THR A 154 28.18 -1.13 12.43
N THR A 155 28.34 0.17 12.67
CA THR A 155 28.83 1.11 11.65
C THR A 155 30.26 0.81 11.20
N SER A 156 31.09 0.22 12.09
CA SER A 156 32.43 -0.28 11.76
C SER A 156 32.43 -1.61 11.01
N GLY A 157 31.26 -2.23 10.78
CA GLY A 157 31.12 -3.52 10.11
C GLY A 157 31.44 -4.74 10.97
N ALA A 158 31.60 -4.57 12.29
CA ALA A 158 31.68 -5.70 13.21
C ALA A 158 30.31 -6.37 13.34
N LEU A 159 30.27 -7.69 13.51
CA LEU A 159 29.03 -8.38 13.87
C LEU A 159 28.56 -7.91 15.25
N LYS A 160 27.26 -7.62 15.37
CA LYS A 160 26.65 -7.37 16.67
C LYS A 160 26.64 -8.65 17.48
N VAL A 161 27.05 -8.53 18.75
CA VAL A 161 26.92 -9.62 19.73
C VAL A 161 25.44 -9.95 19.89
N GLN A 162 25.10 -11.23 20.10
CA GLN A 162 23.72 -11.71 20.27
C GLN A 162 23.11 -11.31 21.64
N ASP A 163 23.20 -10.02 21.95
CA ASP A 163 22.67 -9.38 23.14
C ASP A 163 21.14 -9.20 23.08
N ASN A 164 20.58 -8.58 24.11
CA ASN A 164 19.13 -8.34 24.17
C ASN A 164 18.63 -7.42 23.04
N ALA A 165 19.44 -6.47 22.57
CA ALA A 165 19.07 -5.59 21.48
C ALA A 165 18.97 -6.36 20.15
N PHE A 166 19.91 -7.26 19.87
CA PHE A 166 19.85 -8.19 18.74
C PHE A 166 18.64 -9.13 18.85
N ARG A 167 18.44 -9.75 20.03
CA ARG A 167 17.33 -10.70 20.27
C ARG A 167 15.95 -10.11 20.06
N SER A 168 15.79 -8.81 20.34
CA SER A 168 14.56 -8.07 20.08
C SER A 168 14.18 -8.00 18.59
N LYS A 169 15.10 -8.35 17.67
CA LYS A 169 14.90 -8.35 16.22
C LYS A 169 14.54 -9.72 15.64
N SER A 170 14.29 -10.72 16.50
CA SER A 170 13.82 -12.03 16.07
C SER A 170 12.52 -11.95 15.26
N TRP A 171 12.37 -12.83 14.29
CA TRP A 171 11.14 -12.99 13.52
C TRP A 171 10.00 -13.47 14.42
N ASP A 172 10.29 -14.32 15.41
CA ASP A 172 9.30 -14.84 16.35
C ASP A 172 8.59 -13.70 17.11
N LYS A 173 9.35 -12.70 17.55
CA LYS A 173 8.80 -11.53 18.25
C LYS A 173 8.04 -10.58 17.32
N ASN A 174 8.52 -10.35 16.10
CA ASN A 174 8.01 -9.25 15.27
C ASN A 174 7.07 -9.72 14.15
N CYS A 175 6.99 -11.01 13.86
CA CYS A 175 6.32 -11.51 12.66
C CYS A 175 5.44 -12.74 12.92
N ALA A 176 5.80 -13.60 13.88
CA ALA A 176 5.11 -14.90 14.04
C ALA A 176 3.60 -14.77 14.26
N GLY A 177 3.13 -13.79 15.04
CA GLY A 177 1.69 -13.64 15.31
C GLY A 177 0.80 -13.48 14.07
N CYS A 178 1.36 -13.01 12.95
CA CYS A 178 0.67 -12.89 11.67
C CYS A 178 0.98 -14.03 10.68
N HIS A 179 2.02 -14.83 10.94
CA HIS A 179 2.61 -15.77 9.99
C HIS A 179 2.69 -17.21 10.51
N VAL A 180 2.00 -17.49 11.61
CA VAL A 180 1.78 -18.85 12.10
C VAL A 180 0.30 -19.09 12.30
N VAL A 181 -0.10 -20.35 12.18
CA VAL A 181 -1.43 -20.78 12.57
C VAL A 181 -1.60 -20.48 14.07
N PRO A 182 -2.57 -19.64 14.48
CA PRO A 182 -2.84 -19.44 15.89
C PRO A 182 -3.31 -20.78 16.45
N GLY A 183 -2.63 -21.30 17.48
CA GLY A 183 -3.11 -22.47 18.22
C GLY A 183 -4.39 -22.15 18.99
N ASN A 184 -4.51 -22.57 20.24
CA ASN A 184 -5.66 -22.20 21.09
C ASN A 184 -5.61 -20.73 21.59
N HIS A 185 -5.01 -19.81 20.83
CA HIS A 185 -4.78 -18.40 21.17
C HIS A 185 -3.94 -18.12 22.45
N THR A 186 -3.52 -19.16 23.17
CA THR A 186 -2.63 -19.12 24.37
C THR A 186 -1.20 -19.58 24.07
N ASN A 187 -0.98 -20.17 22.90
CA ASN A 187 0.18 -21.01 22.59
C ASN A 187 1.14 -20.38 21.57
N THR A 188 1.11 -19.07 21.37
CA THR A 188 1.94 -18.44 20.32
C THR A 188 3.12 -17.67 20.86
N VAL A 189 3.15 -17.32 22.15
CA VAL A 189 4.30 -16.64 22.76
C VAL A 189 4.42 -17.00 24.25
N ASN A 190 5.30 -17.95 24.59
CA ASN A 190 5.66 -18.14 26.00
C ASN A 190 6.56 -16.98 26.46
N ALA A 191 5.97 -16.09 27.26
CA ALA A 191 6.55 -15.11 28.18
C ALA A 191 7.55 -14.05 27.64
N VAL A 192 7.14 -12.78 27.81
CA VAL A 192 8.01 -11.62 27.95
C VAL A 192 8.84 -11.79 29.23
N VAL A 193 10.16 -11.87 29.13
CA VAL A 193 11.05 -11.88 30.30
C VAL A 193 11.19 -10.45 30.84
N SER A 194 10.99 -10.23 32.14
CA SER A 194 11.29 -8.97 32.81
C SER A 194 12.39 -9.19 33.87
N GLY A 195 13.26 -8.21 34.06
CA GLY A 195 14.35 -8.25 35.04
C GLY A 195 15.73 -8.64 34.49
N SER A 196 16.60 -9.18 35.35
CA SER A 196 18.00 -9.56 35.08
C SER A 196 18.16 -10.92 34.38
N ASP A 197 17.07 -11.55 33.98
CA ASP A 197 17.07 -12.84 33.31
C ASP A 197 17.48 -12.69 31.84
N THR A 198 18.51 -13.44 31.47
CA THR A 198 19.14 -13.46 30.14
C THR A 198 18.62 -14.61 29.27
N SER A 199 17.72 -15.43 29.80
CA SER A 199 17.09 -16.56 29.10
C SER A 199 15.91 -16.13 28.23
N TRP A 200 16.16 -15.21 27.30
CA TRP A 200 15.18 -14.86 26.27
C TRP A 200 15.02 -16.02 25.29
N VAL A 201 13.95 -16.80 25.47
CA VAL A 201 13.49 -17.82 24.54
C VAL A 201 12.13 -17.37 23.99
N TYR A 202 12.15 -16.60 22.91
CA TYR A 202 10.95 -16.48 22.09
C TYR A 202 10.85 -17.75 21.27
N SER A 203 10.09 -18.71 21.78
CA SER A 203 9.56 -19.81 21.02
C SER A 203 8.05 -19.64 20.92
N TRP A 204 7.54 -19.55 19.70
CA TRP A 204 6.20 -20.06 19.38
C TRP A 204 5.93 -21.34 20.16
N ALA A 205 4.80 -21.44 20.89
CA ALA A 205 4.60 -22.65 21.67
C ALA A 205 4.54 -23.84 20.70
N ASN A 206 5.24 -24.89 21.11
CA ASN A 206 5.48 -26.16 20.46
C ASN A 206 6.65 -26.34 19.51
N ASN A 207 7.41 -25.36 19.01
CA ASN A 207 8.68 -25.63 18.28
C ASN A 207 8.67 -26.76 17.21
N SER A 208 7.52 -27.21 16.68
CA SER A 208 7.41 -28.62 16.23
C SER A 208 7.00 -28.84 14.78
N SER A 209 6.67 -27.80 14.00
CA SER A 209 6.52 -28.04 12.56
C SER A 209 6.59 -26.77 11.71
N PRO A 210 7.57 -26.66 10.78
CA PRO A 210 7.57 -25.68 9.69
C PRO A 210 6.24 -25.64 8.92
N ALA A 211 5.44 -26.70 8.94
CA ALA A 211 4.12 -26.75 8.30
C ALA A 211 3.10 -25.74 8.89
N ASN A 212 3.33 -25.24 10.10
CA ASN A 212 2.45 -24.25 10.73
C ASN A 212 2.91 -22.80 10.54
N MET A 213 4.03 -22.55 9.83
CA MET A 213 4.51 -21.21 9.49
C MET A 213 3.76 -20.66 8.27
N VAL A 214 2.44 -20.60 8.34
CA VAL A 214 1.57 -20.15 7.24
C VAL A 214 0.48 -19.23 7.76
N VAL A 215 -0.10 -18.43 6.87
CA VAL A 215 -1.38 -17.77 7.16
C VAL A 215 -2.50 -18.79 6.95
N GLY A 216 -2.83 -19.51 8.01
CA GLY A 216 -3.74 -20.66 7.99
C GLY A 216 -5.21 -20.29 7.94
N CYS A 217 -6.06 -21.31 7.74
CA CYS A 217 -7.51 -21.17 7.77
C CYS A 217 -7.98 -20.56 9.09
N GLU A 218 -7.40 -21.00 10.20
CA GLU A 218 -7.73 -20.57 11.56
C GLU A 218 -7.36 -19.09 11.80
N SER A 219 -6.40 -18.53 11.06
CA SER A 219 -6.07 -17.10 11.12
C SER A 219 -7.24 -16.24 10.64
N CYS A 220 -8.06 -16.73 9.70
CA CYS A 220 -9.20 -15.96 9.16
C CYS A 220 -10.56 -16.43 9.69
N HIS A 221 -10.66 -17.69 10.12
CA HIS A 221 -11.89 -18.32 10.55
C HIS A 221 -11.93 -18.62 12.05
N GLY A 222 -10.84 -18.40 12.78
CA GLY A 222 -10.72 -18.68 14.21
C GLY A 222 -10.43 -20.15 14.50
N HIS A 223 -9.90 -20.43 15.69
CA HIS A 223 -9.59 -21.80 16.10
C HIS A 223 -10.86 -22.53 16.60
N PRO A 224 -11.10 -23.80 16.21
CA PRO A 224 -12.30 -24.55 16.62
C PRO A 224 -12.49 -24.66 18.14
N SER A 225 -11.41 -24.76 18.91
CA SER A 225 -11.48 -24.84 20.39
C SER A 225 -11.96 -23.55 21.07
N ALA A 226 -11.97 -22.41 20.36
CA ALA A 226 -12.50 -21.15 20.85
C ALA A 226 -14.01 -21.00 20.57
N MET A 227 -14.67 -22.02 19.99
CA MET A 227 -16.09 -21.98 19.64
C MET A 227 -16.91 -22.92 20.52
N ALA A 228 -18.05 -22.44 21.01
CA ALA A 228 -19.00 -23.23 21.78
C ALA A 228 -19.85 -24.11 20.83
N GLY A 229 -19.30 -25.24 20.38
CA GLY A 229 -20.04 -26.21 19.55
C GLY A 229 -19.14 -27.16 18.74
N PRO A 230 -19.70 -28.21 18.13
CA PRO A 230 -18.92 -29.19 17.40
C PRO A 230 -18.33 -28.60 16.10
N GLY A 231 -17.02 -28.37 16.08
CA GLY A 231 -16.15 -28.46 14.90
C GLY A 231 -16.28 -27.43 13.78
N HIS A 232 -16.97 -26.31 13.98
CA HIS A 232 -17.11 -25.27 12.94
C HIS A 232 -16.23 -24.06 13.23
N VAL A 233 -15.64 -23.50 12.18
CA VAL A 233 -14.93 -22.21 12.19
C VAL A 233 -15.86 -21.09 11.72
N LYS A 234 -15.60 -19.83 12.11
CA LYS A 234 -16.44 -18.67 11.80
C LYS A 234 -16.44 -18.41 10.31
N LYS A 235 -17.62 -18.22 9.70
CA LYS A 235 -17.69 -17.67 8.34
C LYS A 235 -17.61 -16.17 8.43
N LEU A 236 -16.85 -15.54 7.52
CA LEU A 236 -16.78 -14.09 7.47
C LEU A 236 -18.17 -13.47 7.26
N THR A 237 -19.08 -14.15 6.56
CA THR A 237 -20.47 -13.70 6.36
C THR A 237 -21.23 -13.47 7.66
N ASP A 238 -20.87 -14.20 8.71
CA ASP A 238 -21.56 -14.20 10.00
C ASP A 238 -21.04 -13.08 10.92
N LEU A 239 -19.97 -12.40 10.52
CA LEU A 239 -19.37 -11.28 11.25
C LEU A 239 -20.04 -9.94 10.88
N SER A 240 -20.02 -8.99 11.82
CA SER A 240 -20.37 -7.60 11.51
C SER A 240 -19.45 -7.02 10.43
N TYR A 241 -19.87 -5.93 9.81
CA TYR A 241 -19.11 -5.26 8.76
C TYR A 241 -17.68 -4.89 9.19
N GLU A 242 -17.53 -4.29 10.38
CA GLU A 242 -16.24 -3.90 10.95
C GLU A 242 -15.40 -5.13 11.27
N ARG A 243 -16.01 -6.17 11.83
CA ARG A 243 -15.31 -7.41 12.17
C ARG A 243 -14.80 -8.14 10.92
N LYS A 244 -15.50 -8.08 9.77
CA LYS A 244 -14.99 -8.59 8.49
C LYS A 244 -13.69 -7.88 8.06
N LEU A 245 -13.62 -6.57 8.24
CA LEU A 245 -12.43 -5.78 7.93
C LEU A 245 -11.27 -6.10 8.89
N ASP A 246 -11.58 -6.27 10.17
CA ASP A 246 -10.60 -6.59 11.21
C ASP A 246 -9.91 -7.95 10.97
N VAL A 247 -10.61 -8.95 10.42
CA VAL A 247 -10.01 -10.23 10.03
C VAL A 247 -8.81 -10.04 9.09
N CYS A 248 -8.92 -9.13 8.13
CA CYS A 248 -7.81 -8.80 7.22
C CYS A 248 -6.83 -7.83 7.88
N GLY A 249 -7.37 -6.88 8.65
CA GLY A 249 -6.63 -5.84 9.35
C GLY A 249 -5.68 -6.36 10.43
N GLN A 250 -5.88 -7.56 10.96
CA GLN A 250 -4.97 -8.14 11.95
C GLN A 250 -3.53 -8.35 11.42
N CYS A 251 -3.34 -8.44 10.10
CA CYS A 251 -2.02 -8.57 9.47
C CYS A 251 -1.74 -7.44 8.47
N HIS A 252 -2.77 -6.92 7.79
CA HIS A 252 -2.66 -5.84 6.81
C HIS A 252 -2.80 -4.44 7.46
N PHE A 253 -2.09 -4.23 8.57
CA PHE A 253 -1.99 -2.95 9.28
C PHE A 253 -0.54 -2.64 9.63
N ARG A 254 -0.30 -1.38 10.03
CA ARG A 254 0.91 -0.97 10.74
C ARG A 254 0.62 -0.47 12.14
N GLY A 255 1.32 -1.05 13.09
CA GLY A 255 1.17 -0.74 14.49
C GLY A 255 1.99 -1.71 15.33
N LEU A 256 1.68 -1.68 16.62
CA LEU A 256 2.22 -2.60 17.61
C LEU A 256 1.05 -3.33 18.27
N SER A 257 1.35 -4.30 19.12
CA SER A 257 0.38 -4.84 20.08
C SER A 257 -0.11 -3.75 21.04
N LYS A 258 -1.15 -4.06 21.83
CA LYS A 258 -1.81 -3.10 22.73
C LYS A 258 -0.84 -2.37 23.65
N ASN A 259 0.05 -3.09 24.32
CA ASN A 259 1.09 -2.52 25.18
C ASN A 259 2.44 -2.36 24.46
N GLN A 260 2.42 -2.28 23.13
CA GLN A 260 3.54 -1.92 22.27
C GLN A 260 4.75 -2.85 22.35
N THR A 261 4.54 -4.12 22.71
CA THR A 261 5.61 -5.11 22.86
C THR A 261 5.97 -5.82 21.54
N PHE A 262 4.95 -6.15 20.75
CA PHE A 262 5.03 -6.93 19.51
C PHE A 262 4.62 -6.09 18.30
N GLU A 263 5.03 -6.50 17.10
CA GLU A 263 4.62 -5.84 15.83
C GLU A 263 3.38 -6.51 15.21
N TYR A 264 2.58 -7.22 16.02
CA TYR A 264 1.34 -7.89 15.62
C TYR A 264 0.28 -7.79 16.74
N PRO A 265 -0.99 -8.08 16.47
CA PRO A 265 -2.06 -7.99 17.44
C PRO A 265 -1.89 -8.97 18.59
N TYR A 266 -1.79 -8.45 19.80
CA TYR A 266 -1.57 -9.23 21.01
C TYR A 266 -2.06 -8.46 22.23
N ASP A 267 -2.67 -9.18 23.16
CA ASP A 267 -3.00 -8.66 24.48
C ASP A 267 -1.99 -9.21 25.49
N GLU A 268 -1.04 -8.37 25.86
CA GLU A 268 0.00 -8.71 26.83
C GLU A 268 -0.57 -8.98 28.23
N THR A 269 -1.75 -8.47 28.56
CA THR A 269 -2.37 -8.65 29.89
C THR A 269 -2.97 -10.04 30.06
N THR A 270 -3.55 -10.58 28.99
CA THR A 270 -4.15 -11.92 29.00
C THR A 270 -3.24 -13.00 28.40
N GLY A 271 -2.16 -12.59 27.74
CA GLY A 271 -1.25 -13.50 27.04
C GLY A 271 -1.89 -14.14 25.82
N LYS A 272 -2.77 -13.39 25.12
CA LYS A 272 -3.56 -13.92 24.00
C LYS A 272 -3.37 -13.14 22.71
N THR A 273 -3.31 -13.86 21.60
CA THR A 273 -3.44 -13.29 20.25
C THR A 273 -4.88 -12.88 19.94
N TYR A 274 -5.07 -12.00 18.95
CA TYR A 274 -6.39 -11.62 18.43
C TYR A 274 -7.28 -12.84 18.06
N PRO A 275 -8.45 -13.00 18.71
CA PRO A 275 -9.46 -13.97 18.31
C PRO A 275 -10.31 -13.41 17.16
N VAL A 276 -10.43 -14.19 16.07
CA VAL A 276 -11.23 -13.81 14.90
C VAL A 276 -12.65 -13.42 15.31
N GLY A 277 -13.08 -12.22 14.91
CA GLY A 277 -14.43 -11.70 15.15
C GLY A 277 -14.56 -10.85 16.42
N GLU A 278 -13.52 -10.75 17.25
CA GLU A 278 -13.45 -9.72 18.30
C GLU A 278 -13.04 -8.36 17.74
N ASP A 279 -13.09 -7.32 18.59
CA ASP A 279 -12.59 -6.00 18.23
C ASP A 279 -11.07 -5.97 18.19
N LEU A 280 -10.52 -5.77 16.99
CA LEU A 280 -9.08 -5.69 16.79
C LEU A 280 -8.44 -4.55 17.59
N ALA A 281 -9.16 -3.45 17.83
CA ALA A 281 -8.66 -2.32 18.61
C ALA A 281 -8.28 -2.71 20.05
N GLY A 282 -8.85 -3.80 20.57
CA GLY A 282 -8.49 -4.35 21.88
C GLY A 282 -7.08 -4.95 21.96
N TYR A 283 -6.43 -5.20 20.81
CA TYR A 283 -5.19 -5.97 20.68
C TYR A 283 -4.06 -5.20 19.98
N ILE A 284 -4.32 -3.99 19.47
CA ILE A 284 -3.35 -3.22 18.70
C ILE A 284 -3.20 -1.78 19.21
N PHE A 285 -2.02 -1.22 18.97
CA PHE A 285 -1.75 0.20 18.99
C PHE A 285 -1.42 0.66 17.56
N ASN A 286 -2.29 1.47 16.96
CA ASN A 286 -2.09 1.94 15.59
C ASN A 286 -0.89 2.89 15.49
N LYS A 287 0.02 2.61 14.56
CA LYS A 287 1.17 3.46 14.26
C LYS A 287 1.47 3.42 12.75
N PRO A 288 0.54 3.91 11.91
CA PRO A 288 0.68 3.86 10.47
C PRO A 288 1.86 4.70 9.99
N GLY A 289 2.52 4.26 8.93
CA GLY A 289 3.54 5.06 8.24
C GLY A 289 2.88 5.91 7.18
N LEU A 290 2.60 7.17 7.49
CA LEU A 290 1.89 8.07 6.58
C LEU A 290 2.84 9.08 5.95
N TRP A 291 2.48 9.54 4.76
CA TRP A 291 3.05 10.74 4.19
C TRP A 291 2.60 11.98 4.98
N PRO A 292 3.23 13.16 4.76
CA PRO A 292 2.90 14.38 5.49
C PRO A 292 1.44 14.85 5.41
N ASP A 293 0.66 14.35 4.46
CA ASP A 293 -0.79 14.60 4.37
C ASP A 293 -1.60 13.94 5.50
N GLY A 294 -0.97 13.08 6.31
CA GLY A 294 -1.58 12.36 7.42
C GLY A 294 -2.66 11.36 6.99
N LYS A 295 -2.69 10.96 5.71
CA LYS A 295 -3.73 10.09 5.14
C LYS A 295 -3.18 8.99 4.27
N THR A 296 -2.20 9.27 3.43
CA THR A 296 -1.76 8.32 2.41
C THR A 296 -0.56 7.52 2.87
N SER A 297 -0.55 6.24 2.48
CA SER A 297 0.50 5.31 2.82
C SER A 297 1.88 5.70 2.31
N LYS A 298 2.86 5.80 3.21
CA LYS A 298 4.29 5.88 2.89
C LYS A 298 4.99 4.53 2.94
N GLN A 299 4.26 3.51 3.37
CA GLN A 299 4.84 2.38 4.04
C GLN A 299 4.00 1.11 3.74
N HIS A 300 4.66 -0.03 3.44
CA HIS A 300 3.97 -1.27 3.06
C HIS A 300 3.09 -1.86 4.19
N HIS A 301 2.16 -2.74 3.81
CA HIS A 301 1.28 -3.57 4.66
C HIS A 301 0.27 -2.85 5.57
N GLN A 302 -0.25 -1.70 5.18
CA GLN A 302 -1.28 -0.97 5.94
C GLN A 302 -2.60 -0.74 5.18
N GLN A 303 -2.94 -1.67 4.27
CA GLN A 303 -4.11 -1.55 3.40
C GLN A 303 -5.43 -1.43 4.18
N SER A 304 -5.54 -2.06 5.36
CA SER A 304 -6.75 -1.93 6.18
C SER A 304 -6.92 -0.53 6.78
N GLN A 305 -5.81 0.14 7.10
CA GLN A 305 -5.82 1.51 7.61
C GLN A 305 -6.12 2.50 6.48
N ASP A 306 -5.51 2.30 5.31
CA ASP A 306 -5.80 3.08 4.10
C ASP A 306 -7.28 3.00 3.71
N PHE A 307 -7.86 1.79 3.74
CA PHE A 307 -9.23 1.53 3.34
C PHE A 307 -10.23 2.36 4.17
N LYS A 308 -9.94 2.58 5.46
CA LYS A 308 -10.77 3.41 6.36
C LYS A 308 -10.85 4.88 5.95
N TYR A 309 -9.89 5.38 5.16
CA TYR A 309 -9.93 6.73 4.60
C TYR A 309 -10.68 6.80 3.26
N SER A 310 -11.06 5.66 2.68
CA SER A 310 -11.77 5.62 1.41
C SER A 310 -13.29 5.77 1.57
N ALA A 311 -13.96 6.22 0.51
CA ALA A 311 -15.43 6.22 0.46
C ALA A 311 -16.03 4.80 0.41
N HIS A 312 -15.22 3.78 0.13
CA HIS A 312 -15.65 2.38 0.18
C HIS A 312 -15.83 1.90 1.63
N PHE A 313 -15.16 2.53 2.59
CA PHE A 313 -15.41 2.29 4.00
C PHE A 313 -16.63 3.08 4.46
N ASN A 314 -17.77 2.40 4.58
CA ASN A 314 -19.01 3.01 5.05
C ASN A 314 -19.72 2.06 6.03
N THR A 315 -19.73 2.42 7.32
CA THR A 315 -20.34 1.62 8.38
C THR A 315 -21.87 1.66 8.36
N THR A 316 -22.48 2.67 7.73
CA THR A 316 -23.94 2.78 7.58
C THR A 316 -24.47 1.82 6.52
N THR A 317 -23.81 1.76 5.36
CA THR A 317 -24.24 0.91 4.24
C THR A 317 -23.58 -0.47 4.24
N GLY A 318 -22.44 -0.63 4.92
CA GLY A 318 -21.65 -1.86 4.92
C GLY A 318 -21.17 -2.27 3.53
N MET A 319 -21.05 -1.31 2.61
CA MET A 319 -21.08 -1.55 1.16
C MET A 319 -19.91 -2.40 0.64
N MET A 320 -18.68 -2.20 1.15
CA MET A 320 -17.49 -2.89 0.63
C MET A 320 -16.53 -3.34 1.72
N THR A 321 -15.98 -4.54 1.56
CA THR A 321 -14.93 -5.09 2.42
C THR A 321 -13.74 -5.53 1.57
N CYS A 322 -12.65 -5.96 2.21
CA CYS A 322 -11.49 -6.52 1.50
C CYS A 322 -11.90 -7.67 0.56
N VAL A 323 -12.79 -8.55 1.02
CA VAL A 323 -13.26 -9.72 0.25
C VAL A 323 -14.29 -9.36 -0.83
N THR A 324 -14.69 -8.09 -0.95
CA THR A 324 -15.45 -7.62 -2.12
C THR A 324 -14.57 -7.65 -3.37
N CYS A 325 -13.29 -7.29 -3.24
CA CYS A 325 -12.33 -7.23 -4.36
C CYS A 325 -11.35 -8.41 -4.37
N HIS A 326 -11.00 -8.93 -3.20
CA HIS A 326 -10.06 -10.03 -3.06
C HIS A 326 -10.76 -11.35 -2.77
N ASP A 327 -10.15 -12.44 -3.21
CA ASP A 327 -10.51 -13.79 -2.83
C ASP A 327 -9.30 -14.47 -2.15
N PRO A 328 -9.32 -14.63 -0.81
CA PRO A 328 -8.20 -15.21 -0.08
C PRO A 328 -7.88 -16.66 -0.44
N HIS A 329 -8.77 -17.36 -1.17
CA HIS A 329 -8.54 -18.71 -1.68
C HIS A 329 -8.02 -18.74 -3.12
N GLN A 330 -8.00 -17.60 -3.82
CA GLN A 330 -7.50 -17.45 -5.20
C GLN A 330 -8.18 -18.42 -6.21
N GLU A 331 -9.49 -18.27 -6.39
CA GLU A 331 -10.27 -18.96 -7.42
C GLU A 331 -9.97 -18.44 -8.84
N THR A 332 -9.30 -17.29 -8.96
CA THR A 332 -8.91 -16.73 -10.25
C THR A 332 -7.40 -16.73 -10.44
N ALA A 333 -6.96 -16.67 -11.70
CA ALA A 333 -5.55 -16.53 -12.05
C ALA A 333 -5.00 -15.11 -11.81
N GLN A 334 -5.81 -14.17 -11.28
CA GLN A 334 -5.39 -12.80 -11.08
C GLN A 334 -4.32 -12.69 -9.99
N ALA A 335 -3.33 -11.85 -10.23
CA ALA A 335 -2.31 -11.52 -9.24
C ALA A 335 -2.94 -10.90 -7.98
N HIS A 336 -2.24 -10.96 -6.85
CA HIS A 336 -2.70 -10.39 -5.57
C HIS A 336 -4.06 -10.90 -5.09
N GLN A 337 -4.45 -12.11 -5.52
CA GLN A 337 -5.68 -12.76 -5.12
C GLN A 337 -6.92 -11.88 -5.43
N LEU A 338 -6.90 -11.20 -6.58
CA LEU A 338 -8.05 -10.40 -7.01
C LEU A 338 -9.16 -11.29 -7.57
N LYS A 339 -10.42 -10.90 -7.39
CA LYS A 339 -11.57 -11.60 -7.97
C LYS A 339 -11.73 -11.35 -9.46
N GLN A 340 -11.19 -10.24 -9.97
CA GLN A 340 -11.35 -9.79 -11.34
C GLN A 340 -10.14 -8.96 -11.77
N ASP A 341 -10.03 -8.70 -13.08
CA ASP A 341 -9.05 -7.75 -13.58
C ASP A 341 -9.53 -6.32 -13.33
N PHE A 342 -9.03 -5.69 -12.26
CA PHE A 342 -9.31 -4.30 -11.93
C PHE A 342 -8.58 -3.29 -12.85
N ASN A 343 -7.76 -3.76 -13.78
CA ASN A 343 -7.22 -2.94 -14.87
C ASN A 343 -8.14 -2.90 -16.09
N SER A 344 -9.15 -3.78 -16.15
CA SER A 344 -10.08 -3.84 -17.27
C SER A 344 -11.00 -2.62 -17.27
N LEU A 345 -11.18 -2.06 -18.46
CA LEU A 345 -12.15 -0.98 -18.73
C LEU A 345 -13.47 -1.51 -19.30
N THR A 346 -13.64 -2.83 -19.31
CA THR A 346 -14.85 -3.48 -19.83
C THR A 346 -16.01 -3.24 -18.86
N PRO A 347 -17.18 -2.78 -19.34
CA PRO A 347 -18.36 -2.62 -18.50
C PRO A 347 -18.69 -3.89 -17.72
N GLY A 348 -19.00 -3.74 -16.43
CA GLY A 348 -19.30 -4.88 -15.56
C GLY A 348 -18.08 -5.61 -14.98
N VAL A 349 -16.86 -5.18 -15.28
CA VAL A 349 -15.61 -5.79 -14.78
C VAL A 349 -14.86 -4.82 -13.87
N GLY A 350 -14.32 -5.33 -12.76
CA GLY A 350 -13.42 -4.59 -11.87
C GLY A 350 -14.08 -3.32 -11.31
N CYS A 351 -13.40 -2.17 -11.46
CA CYS A 351 -13.90 -0.88 -10.97
C CYS A 351 -15.22 -0.47 -11.65
N VAL A 352 -15.36 -0.75 -12.96
CA VAL A 352 -16.49 -0.30 -13.78
C VAL A 352 -17.76 -1.10 -13.47
N MET A 353 -17.68 -2.19 -12.72
CA MET A 353 -18.85 -2.90 -12.21
C MET A 353 -19.74 -1.99 -11.35
N CYS A 354 -19.13 -1.18 -10.48
CA CYS A 354 -19.85 -0.26 -9.60
C CYS A 354 -19.78 1.19 -10.09
N HIS A 355 -18.75 1.54 -10.88
CA HIS A 355 -18.56 2.87 -11.48
C HIS A 355 -18.98 2.88 -12.96
N ALA A 356 -20.13 2.26 -13.25
CA ALA A 356 -20.65 2.14 -14.61
C ALA A 356 -20.94 3.52 -15.25
N ASP A 357 -21.24 4.54 -14.42
CA ASP A 357 -21.42 5.92 -14.85
C ASP A 357 -20.19 6.48 -15.58
N LYS A 358 -18.99 6.05 -15.19
CA LYS A 358 -17.74 6.46 -15.84
C LYS A 358 -17.53 5.83 -17.22
N ALA A 359 -18.19 4.70 -17.48
CA ALA A 359 -18.14 3.99 -18.75
C ALA A 359 -19.44 4.09 -19.57
N ALA A 360 -20.43 4.86 -19.09
CA ALA A 360 -21.75 4.96 -19.70
C ALA A 360 -21.74 5.72 -21.04
N GLU A 361 -20.82 6.66 -21.19
CA GLU A 361 -20.66 7.46 -22.41
C GLU A 361 -19.49 6.96 -23.27
N THR A 362 -19.62 7.11 -24.59
CA THR A 362 -18.50 6.92 -25.53
C THR A 362 -17.34 7.83 -25.11
N ASN A 363 -16.16 7.25 -24.88
CA ASN A 363 -14.98 7.94 -24.34
C ASN A 363 -15.14 8.50 -22.91
N GLY A 364 -16.17 8.14 -22.14
CA GLY A 364 -16.40 8.65 -20.77
C GLY A 364 -15.19 8.48 -19.85
N ILE A 365 -14.52 7.31 -19.93
CA ILE A 365 -13.30 7.02 -19.17
C ILE A 365 -12.14 7.95 -19.59
N ASN A 366 -11.96 8.19 -20.89
CA ASN A 366 -10.93 9.10 -21.39
C ASN A 366 -11.25 10.56 -21.05
N ASN A 367 -12.54 10.93 -21.04
CA ASN A 367 -12.99 12.26 -20.65
C ASN A 367 -12.85 12.50 -19.15
N HIS A 368 -12.96 11.45 -18.34
CA HIS A 368 -12.71 11.48 -16.90
C HIS A 368 -11.22 11.55 -16.60
N SER A 369 -10.41 10.63 -17.17
CA SER A 369 -8.98 10.58 -16.93
C SER A 369 -8.22 11.72 -17.62
N LYS A 370 -8.80 12.31 -18.68
CA LYS A 370 -8.14 13.15 -19.70
C LYS A 370 -6.92 12.50 -20.36
N HIS A 371 -6.95 11.19 -20.50
CA HIS A 371 -5.88 10.44 -21.13
C HIS A 371 -6.42 9.44 -22.17
N PRO A 372 -5.59 9.00 -23.14
CA PRO A 372 -5.93 7.89 -24.03
C PRO A 372 -6.19 6.60 -23.25
N GLN A 373 -7.03 5.74 -23.81
CA GLN A 373 -7.51 4.51 -23.16
C GLN A 373 -6.38 3.60 -22.64
N ALA A 374 -5.22 3.55 -23.31
CA ALA A 374 -4.08 2.72 -22.92
C ALA A 374 -3.51 3.04 -21.52
N ILE A 375 -3.74 4.25 -21.01
CA ILE A 375 -3.29 4.74 -19.70
C ILE A 375 -4.44 5.10 -18.75
N SER A 376 -5.69 5.01 -19.18
CA SER A 376 -6.88 5.34 -18.36
C SER A 376 -7.30 4.24 -17.38
N GLN A 377 -6.38 3.36 -16.97
CA GLN A 377 -6.68 2.30 -16.00
C GLN A 377 -6.96 2.92 -14.63
N CYS A 378 -8.12 2.59 -14.02
CA CYS A 378 -8.58 3.21 -12.78
C CYS A 378 -7.53 3.12 -11.66
N VAL A 379 -6.95 1.93 -11.48
CA VAL A 379 -5.96 1.66 -10.43
C VAL A 379 -4.65 2.43 -10.61
N SER A 380 -4.31 2.88 -11.83
CA SER A 380 -3.10 3.69 -12.05
C SER A 380 -3.16 5.03 -11.32
N CYS A 381 -4.34 5.65 -11.25
CA CYS A 381 -4.53 6.94 -10.59
C CYS A 381 -5.11 6.78 -9.17
N HIS A 382 -6.06 5.87 -8.99
CA HIS A 382 -6.78 5.74 -7.72
C HIS A 382 -6.05 4.84 -6.72
N MET A 383 -5.24 3.89 -7.18
CA MET A 383 -4.46 2.99 -6.33
C MET A 383 -2.96 3.13 -6.63
N THR A 384 -2.50 4.38 -6.72
CA THR A 384 -1.10 4.71 -7.01
C THR A 384 -0.17 3.94 -6.08
N HIS A 385 0.92 3.42 -6.64
CA HIS A 385 1.97 2.82 -5.84
C HIS A 385 2.71 3.90 -5.05
N ASN A 386 2.44 4.06 -3.75
CA ASN A 386 2.97 5.15 -2.93
C ASN A 386 3.88 4.69 -1.79
N ALA A 387 4.07 3.39 -1.67
CA ALA A 387 4.89 2.77 -0.64
C ALA A 387 5.90 1.77 -1.22
N VAL A 388 6.98 1.55 -0.46
CA VAL A 388 8.11 0.69 -0.84
C VAL A 388 8.08 -0.61 -0.03
N THR A 389 8.16 -1.75 -0.72
CA THR A 389 8.34 -3.07 -0.10
C THR A 389 9.66 -3.73 -0.53
N ALA A 390 9.94 -3.82 -1.83
CA ALA A 390 11.14 -4.44 -2.39
C ALA A 390 11.83 -3.47 -3.36
N ARG A 391 11.03 -2.74 -4.13
CA ARG A 391 11.44 -1.69 -5.06
C ARG A 391 10.67 -0.43 -4.71
N SER A 392 11.22 0.72 -5.07
CA SER A 392 10.50 1.98 -4.87
C SER A 392 9.14 1.91 -5.58
N TYR A 393 8.06 2.18 -4.83
CA TYR A 393 6.69 2.25 -5.33
C TYR A 393 6.16 0.96 -5.96
N ASP A 394 6.17 -0.12 -5.19
CA ASP A 394 5.62 -1.44 -5.58
C ASP A 394 4.40 -1.87 -4.73
N ILE A 395 3.89 -0.98 -3.87
CA ILE A 395 2.67 -1.18 -3.08
C ILE A 395 1.62 -0.12 -3.41
N SER A 396 0.46 -0.57 -3.88
CA SER A 396 -0.70 0.24 -4.19
C SER A 396 -1.38 0.78 -2.94
N ASN A 397 -1.70 2.07 -2.96
CA ASN A 397 -2.55 2.74 -1.98
C ASN A 397 -3.96 2.14 -1.97
N HIS A 398 -4.55 1.96 -0.78
CA HIS A 398 -5.94 1.48 -0.63
C HIS A 398 -6.91 2.56 -0.13
N SER A 399 -6.53 3.84 -0.15
CA SER A 399 -7.49 4.93 0.10
C SER A 399 -8.33 5.28 -1.14
N PHE A 400 -7.95 4.76 -2.31
CA PHE A 400 -8.57 5.02 -3.63
C PHE A 400 -8.52 6.49 -4.07
N MET A 401 -7.79 7.33 -3.34
CA MET A 401 -7.66 8.75 -3.59
C MET A 401 -6.35 9.05 -4.32
N PRO A 402 -6.40 9.74 -5.47
CA PRO A 402 -5.21 10.30 -6.10
C PRO A 402 -4.55 11.34 -5.18
N ILE A 403 -3.22 11.30 -5.11
CA ILE A 403 -2.40 12.28 -4.41
C ILE A 403 -2.13 13.44 -5.36
N ARG A 404 -2.71 14.61 -5.07
CA ARG A 404 -2.65 15.78 -5.95
C ARG A 404 -1.23 16.34 -6.06
N PRO A 405 -0.81 16.83 -7.25
CA PRO A 405 0.51 17.42 -7.44
C PRO A 405 0.85 18.58 -6.49
N ASN A 406 -0.12 19.41 -6.09
CA ASN A 406 0.13 20.52 -5.17
C ASN A 406 0.69 20.09 -3.81
N LEU A 407 0.38 18.89 -3.34
CA LEU A 407 0.87 18.42 -2.05
C LEU A 407 2.41 18.27 -2.05
N THR A 408 3.02 17.91 -3.17
CA THR A 408 4.48 17.90 -3.31
C THR A 408 5.07 19.30 -3.07
N ILE A 409 4.41 20.35 -3.59
CA ILE A 409 4.82 21.74 -3.42
C ILE A 409 4.59 22.20 -1.97
N THR A 410 3.43 21.91 -1.40
CA THR A 410 3.04 22.28 -0.03
C THR A 410 4.00 21.70 1.01
N TYR A 411 4.47 20.46 0.81
CA TYR A 411 5.36 19.77 1.75
C TYR A 411 6.83 19.78 1.31
N SER A 412 7.23 20.73 0.46
CA SER A 412 8.61 20.89 -0.02
C SER A 412 9.63 21.07 1.10
N ASN A 413 9.24 21.68 2.22
CA ASN A 413 10.10 21.90 3.39
C ASN A 413 10.12 20.71 4.38
N VAL A 414 9.37 19.63 4.12
CA VAL A 414 9.38 18.43 4.96
C VAL A 414 10.45 17.48 4.49
N THR A 415 11.22 16.88 5.41
CA THR A 415 12.26 15.91 5.08
C THR A 415 11.72 14.76 4.22
N GLY A 416 12.28 14.59 3.02
CA GLY A 416 11.85 13.61 2.03
C GLY A 416 10.62 14.00 1.19
N GLY A 417 10.00 15.15 1.48
CA GLY A 417 8.90 15.72 0.72
C GLY A 417 7.60 14.91 0.73
N MET A 418 6.74 15.21 -0.23
CA MET A 418 5.48 14.52 -0.48
C MET A 418 5.40 14.10 -1.95
N ILE A 419 5.02 12.85 -2.17
CA ILE A 419 4.85 12.31 -3.51
C ILE A 419 3.58 12.88 -4.16
N ASN A 420 3.40 12.65 -5.45
CA ASN A 420 2.10 12.81 -6.09
C ASN A 420 1.84 11.72 -7.12
N THR A 421 0.55 11.42 -7.34
CA THR A 421 0.10 10.31 -8.20
C THR A 421 0.61 10.43 -9.63
N CYS A 422 0.53 11.62 -10.20
CA CYS A 422 0.89 11.87 -11.60
C CYS A 422 2.38 11.60 -11.85
N ALA A 423 3.24 12.15 -10.98
CA ALA A 423 4.68 11.96 -11.08
C ALA A 423 5.09 10.51 -10.86
N VAL A 424 4.64 9.88 -9.76
CA VAL A 424 5.01 8.49 -9.41
C VAL A 424 4.56 7.49 -10.47
N ALA A 425 3.34 7.64 -10.99
CA ALA A 425 2.77 6.66 -11.90
C ALA A 425 3.38 6.75 -13.31
N CYS A 426 3.60 7.97 -13.83
CA CYS A 426 3.91 8.15 -15.27
C CYS A 426 4.93 9.26 -15.58
N HIS A 427 4.87 10.41 -14.90
CA HIS A 427 5.53 11.63 -15.41
C HIS A 427 6.96 11.89 -14.89
N ARG A 428 7.46 11.11 -13.92
CA ARG A 428 8.79 11.35 -13.33
C ARG A 428 9.95 10.74 -14.13
N ASN A 429 9.84 9.50 -14.62
CA ASN A 429 11.04 8.71 -15.02
C ASN A 429 11.08 8.18 -16.47
N GLY A 430 10.19 8.59 -17.38
CA GLY A 430 10.23 8.15 -18.80
C GLY A 430 10.15 6.62 -19.07
N GLN A 431 10.16 5.79 -18.02
CA GLN A 431 10.03 4.34 -18.04
C GLN A 431 8.63 3.87 -17.64
N GLY A 432 7.65 4.77 -17.59
CA GLY A 432 6.25 4.37 -17.66
C GLY A 432 6.03 3.68 -19.00
N THR A 433 5.96 2.35 -19.01
CA THR A 433 5.65 1.50 -20.18
C THR A 433 4.30 1.77 -20.82
N ARG A 434 3.62 2.87 -20.45
CA ARG A 434 2.32 3.27 -20.96
C ARG A 434 2.29 4.80 -21.05
N GLY A 435 2.29 5.31 -22.27
CA GLY A 435 1.94 6.70 -22.59
C GLY A 435 3.13 7.64 -22.66
N GLY A 436 3.56 7.95 -23.89
CA GLY A 436 4.54 9.00 -24.21
C GLY A 436 4.01 10.42 -23.95
N GLY A 437 3.57 10.71 -22.73
CA GLY A 437 3.34 12.07 -22.26
C GLY A 437 4.67 12.82 -22.07
N PRO A 438 4.65 14.16 -21.92
CA PRO A 438 5.87 14.95 -21.78
C PRO A 438 6.66 14.45 -20.56
N THR A 439 7.86 13.94 -20.84
CA THR A 439 8.89 13.60 -19.86
C THR A 439 9.76 14.82 -19.66
N PHE A 440 9.81 15.36 -18.44
CA PHE A 440 10.58 16.57 -18.15
C PHE A 440 12.08 16.31 -17.87
N GLY A 441 12.61 15.17 -18.34
CA GLY A 441 14.04 14.86 -18.29
C GLY A 441 14.62 14.60 -16.90
N ILE A 442 13.78 14.31 -15.91
CA ILE A 442 14.22 14.05 -14.53
C ILE A 442 14.46 12.55 -14.37
N THR A 443 15.60 12.18 -13.80
CA THR A 443 15.91 10.79 -13.43
C THR A 443 16.35 10.75 -11.98
N ASP A 444 15.43 10.44 -11.06
CA ASP A 444 15.77 10.02 -9.70
C ASP A 444 15.62 8.49 -9.64
N ALA A 445 16.76 7.81 -9.60
CA ALA A 445 16.82 6.34 -9.55
C ALA A 445 16.40 5.79 -8.17
N THR A 446 16.51 6.60 -7.11
CA THR A 446 16.23 6.18 -5.74
C THR A 446 14.75 6.33 -5.40
N LEU A 447 14.08 7.31 -6.03
CA LEU A 447 12.66 7.56 -5.85
C LEU A 447 12.34 7.81 -4.36
N THR A 448 13.24 8.48 -3.62
CA THR A 448 13.17 8.56 -2.14
C THR A 448 13.00 9.97 -1.58
N ASN A 449 13.39 11.00 -2.33
CA ASN A 449 13.26 12.40 -1.93
C ASN A 449 12.35 13.12 -2.92
N TRP A 450 11.31 13.80 -2.43
CA TRP A 450 10.34 14.56 -3.24
C TRP A 450 10.42 16.07 -3.00
N ALA A 451 11.44 16.50 -2.26
CA ALA A 451 11.75 17.90 -2.03
C ALA A 451 12.83 18.43 -3.00
N GLU A 452 13.28 17.61 -3.95
CA GLU A 452 14.29 18.05 -4.93
C GLU A 452 13.70 19.10 -5.87
N ALA A 453 14.51 20.07 -6.30
CA ALA A 453 14.05 21.16 -7.17
C ALA A 453 13.39 20.64 -8.46
N THR A 454 13.88 19.52 -9.00
CA THR A 454 13.31 18.79 -10.14
C THR A 454 11.90 18.30 -9.85
N ASP A 455 11.66 17.68 -8.70
CA ASP A 455 10.33 17.18 -8.30
C ASP A 455 9.34 18.31 -8.05
N LEU A 456 9.81 19.40 -7.44
CA LEU A 456 8.99 20.59 -7.22
C LEU A 456 8.58 21.24 -8.55
N ALA A 457 9.51 21.37 -9.51
CA ALA A 457 9.21 21.89 -10.84
C ALA A 457 8.24 21.01 -11.63
N LEU A 458 8.40 19.69 -11.54
CA LEU A 458 7.49 18.71 -12.12
C LEU A 458 6.09 18.82 -11.48
N ALA A 459 6.01 18.86 -10.15
CA ALA A 459 4.76 18.99 -9.42
C ALA A 459 4.02 20.29 -9.73
N ASP A 460 4.73 21.42 -9.80
CA ASP A 460 4.21 22.73 -10.19
C ASP A 460 3.58 22.69 -11.60
N THR A 461 4.26 22.05 -12.55
CA THR A 461 3.74 21.88 -13.91
C THR A 461 2.52 20.98 -13.94
N LEU A 462 2.58 19.81 -13.30
CA LEU A 462 1.45 18.87 -13.22
C LEU A 462 0.25 19.48 -12.50
N TRP A 463 0.48 20.34 -11.50
CA TRP A 463 -0.58 21.03 -10.78
C TRP A 463 -1.34 21.99 -11.68
N ARG A 464 -0.65 22.80 -12.49
CA ARG A 464 -1.30 23.66 -13.48
C ARG A 464 -2.18 22.87 -14.45
N TYR A 465 -1.69 21.74 -14.98
CA TYR A 465 -2.49 20.86 -15.84
C TYR A 465 -3.70 20.27 -15.11
N TYR A 466 -3.52 19.84 -13.87
CA TYR A 466 -4.59 19.30 -13.03
C TYR A 466 -5.69 20.36 -12.81
N GLN A 467 -5.32 21.61 -12.54
CA GLN A 467 -6.24 22.73 -12.38
C GLN A 467 -7.04 23.01 -13.66
N ILE A 468 -6.39 23.03 -14.83
CA ILE A 468 -7.06 23.18 -16.13
C ILE A 468 -8.04 22.02 -16.39
N MET A 469 -7.60 20.79 -16.10
CA MET A 469 -8.38 19.57 -16.33
C MET A 469 -9.68 19.53 -15.52
N TYR A 470 -9.63 19.96 -14.26
CA TYR A 470 -10.76 19.89 -13.32
C TYR A 470 -11.45 21.24 -13.09
N GLY A 471 -11.07 22.28 -13.84
CA GLY A 471 -11.61 23.63 -13.69
C GLY A 471 -11.24 24.30 -12.36
N ILE A 472 -10.42 23.68 -11.50
CA ILE A 472 -10.07 24.19 -10.17
C ILE A 472 -9.13 25.36 -10.33
N VAL A 473 -9.62 26.57 -10.08
CA VAL A 473 -8.78 27.75 -9.96
C VAL A 473 -8.97 28.41 -8.62
N GLY A 474 -7.92 29.09 -8.14
CA GLY A 474 -7.85 29.66 -6.79
C GLY A 474 -9.07 30.50 -6.47
N LEU A 475 -9.95 29.97 -5.62
CA LEU A 475 -11.15 30.64 -5.17
C LEU A 475 -10.83 31.44 -3.91
N GLU A 476 -10.61 32.75 -4.05
CA GLU A 476 -10.94 33.68 -2.97
C GLU A 476 -12.30 34.29 -3.29
N LYS A 477 -13.34 33.77 -2.62
CA LYS A 477 -14.67 34.38 -2.61
C LYS A 477 -14.66 35.42 -1.49
N GLU A 478 -14.80 36.70 -1.82
CA GLU A 478 -15.09 37.70 -0.79
C GLU A 478 -16.58 37.67 -0.44
N GLU A 479 -16.90 37.52 0.84
CA GLU A 479 -18.25 37.70 1.36
C GLU A 479 -18.59 39.19 1.42
N SER A 480 -19.06 39.74 0.30
CA SER A 480 -19.84 40.98 0.24
C SER A 480 -20.86 40.87 -0.90
N ASP A 481 -21.91 41.71 -0.82
CA ASP A 481 -23.16 41.70 -1.60
C ASP A 481 -23.15 40.91 -2.91
N VAL A 482 -24.17 40.05 -3.08
CA VAL A 482 -24.39 39.30 -4.33
C VAL A 482 -24.50 40.31 -5.48
N PRO A 483 -23.56 40.29 -6.45
CA PRO A 483 -23.56 41.26 -7.54
C PRO A 483 -24.82 41.12 -8.39
N THR A 484 -25.42 42.23 -8.81
CA THR A 484 -26.58 42.22 -9.70
C THR A 484 -26.20 42.09 -11.17
N GLU A 485 -24.93 42.32 -11.52
CA GLU A 485 -24.41 42.32 -12.90
C GLU A 485 -23.05 41.63 -13.01
N PHE A 486 -22.75 41.11 -14.21
CA PHE A 486 -21.42 40.62 -14.56
C PHE A 486 -20.48 41.81 -14.83
N ALA A 487 -19.35 41.85 -14.15
CA ALA A 487 -18.33 42.89 -14.35
C ALA A 487 -16.93 42.28 -14.36
N LEU A 488 -16.14 42.59 -15.38
CA LEU A 488 -14.70 42.31 -15.39
C LEU A 488 -13.98 43.59 -14.97
N ASN A 489 -13.18 43.54 -13.90
CA ASN A 489 -12.43 44.70 -13.41
C ASN A 489 -11.06 44.79 -14.09
N GLN A 490 -10.49 46.01 -14.06
CA GLN A 490 -9.11 46.20 -14.50
C GLN A 490 -8.17 45.45 -13.54
N ASN A 491 -7.24 44.67 -14.09
CA ASN A 491 -6.21 43.98 -13.32
C ASN A 491 -5.37 44.98 -12.51
N PHE A 492 -4.96 44.59 -11.31
CA PHE A 492 -4.11 45.41 -10.44
C PHE A 492 -2.98 44.57 -9.83
N PRO A 493 -1.71 45.03 -9.88
CA PRO A 493 -1.25 46.26 -10.54
C PRO A 493 -1.34 46.17 -12.08
N ASN A 494 -1.34 47.31 -12.78
CA ASN A 494 -1.20 47.42 -14.24
C ASN A 494 -0.54 48.76 -14.61
N PRO A 495 0.72 48.78 -15.10
CA PRO A 495 1.56 47.63 -15.44
C PRO A 495 1.94 46.77 -14.23
N PHE A 496 2.30 45.51 -14.45
CA PHE A 496 2.62 44.54 -13.38
C PHE A 496 3.96 43.82 -13.59
N ASN A 497 4.54 43.30 -12.50
CA ASN A 497 5.80 42.55 -12.49
C ASN A 497 5.93 41.62 -11.25
N PRO A 498 6.07 40.29 -11.41
CA PRO A 498 5.54 39.46 -12.48
C PRO A 498 4.08 39.07 -12.23
N THR A 499 3.46 39.48 -11.11
CA THR A 499 2.11 39.07 -10.70
C THR A 499 1.09 40.20 -10.81
N THR A 500 -0.15 39.86 -11.18
CA THR A 500 -1.30 40.77 -11.17
C THR A 500 -2.57 40.04 -10.78
N THR A 501 -3.50 40.74 -10.16
CA THR A 501 -4.80 40.19 -9.78
C THR A 501 -5.88 40.68 -10.73
N ILE A 502 -6.60 39.75 -11.34
CA ILE A 502 -7.79 40.00 -12.15
C ILE A 502 -9.02 39.71 -11.30
N SER A 503 -9.92 40.68 -11.18
CA SER A 503 -11.15 40.54 -10.38
C SER A 503 -12.38 40.61 -11.28
N PHE A 504 -13.42 39.84 -10.98
CA PHE A 504 -14.70 39.93 -11.68
C PHE A 504 -15.88 39.49 -10.81
N SER A 505 -17.09 39.90 -11.20
CA SER A 505 -18.35 39.53 -10.55
C SER A 505 -19.18 38.58 -11.41
N VAL A 506 -19.90 37.70 -10.73
CA VAL A 506 -20.86 36.74 -11.32
C VAL A 506 -22.21 37.00 -10.68
N ALA A 507 -23.20 37.38 -11.48
CA ALA A 507 -24.53 37.75 -10.99
C ALA A 507 -25.48 36.56 -10.81
N LYS A 508 -25.31 35.53 -11.63
CA LYS A 508 -26.08 34.28 -11.59
C LYS A 508 -25.13 33.11 -11.80
N ALA A 509 -25.46 31.94 -11.26
CA ALA A 509 -24.67 30.74 -11.49
C ALA A 509 -24.53 30.48 -13.01
N ALA A 510 -23.29 30.33 -13.49
CA ALA A 510 -22.99 30.11 -14.90
C ALA A 510 -21.58 29.53 -15.11
N SER A 511 -21.38 28.87 -16.26
CA SER A 511 -20.06 28.42 -16.72
C SER A 511 -19.23 29.63 -17.14
N MET A 512 -18.18 29.93 -16.37
CA MET A 512 -17.29 31.07 -16.58
C MET A 512 -15.93 30.62 -17.12
N ARG A 513 -15.39 31.37 -18.09
CA ARG A 513 -14.03 31.18 -18.60
C ARG A 513 -13.26 32.50 -18.66
N LEU A 514 -12.08 32.56 -18.04
CA LEU A 514 -11.18 33.71 -18.03
C LEU A 514 -9.89 33.32 -18.75
N GLU A 515 -9.63 33.96 -19.88
CA GLU A 515 -8.51 33.60 -20.76
C GLU A 515 -7.57 34.77 -20.94
N ILE A 516 -6.29 34.49 -21.15
CA ILE A 516 -5.23 35.45 -21.41
C ILE A 516 -4.66 35.22 -22.81
N PHE A 517 -4.48 36.29 -23.57
CA PHE A 517 -3.93 36.30 -24.91
C PHE A 517 -2.74 37.25 -25.01
N ASN A 518 -1.80 36.96 -25.89
CA ASN A 518 -0.76 37.91 -26.28
C ASN A 518 -1.27 38.87 -27.36
N ALA A 519 -0.41 39.81 -27.78
CA ALA A 519 -0.74 40.79 -28.82
C ALA A 519 -1.01 40.18 -30.21
N ALA A 520 -0.57 38.95 -30.47
CA ALA A 520 -0.85 38.22 -31.71
C ALA A 520 -2.20 37.47 -31.67
N GLY A 521 -2.92 37.51 -30.54
CA GLY A 521 -4.17 36.78 -30.35
C GLY A 521 -3.96 35.31 -30.00
N GLU A 522 -2.75 34.88 -29.69
CA GLU A 522 -2.46 33.53 -29.25
C GLU A 522 -2.86 33.35 -27.79
N LEU A 523 -3.51 32.23 -27.47
CA LEU A 523 -3.91 31.89 -26.12
C LEU A 523 -2.66 31.60 -25.27
N VAL A 524 -2.45 32.43 -24.25
CA VAL A 524 -1.31 32.35 -23.34
C VAL A 524 -1.65 31.54 -22.11
N ASN A 525 -2.81 31.78 -21.49
CA ASN A 525 -3.22 31.10 -20.27
C ASN A 525 -4.75 31.07 -20.14
N ILE A 526 -5.29 30.13 -19.36
CA ILE A 526 -6.70 30.09 -18.96
C ILE A 526 -6.72 30.09 -17.43
N LEU A 527 -7.14 31.20 -16.84
CA LEU A 527 -7.25 31.35 -15.40
C LEU A 527 -8.59 30.89 -14.84
N VAL A 528 -9.64 30.76 -15.64
CA VAL A 528 -10.93 30.22 -15.17
C VAL A 528 -11.55 29.40 -16.27
N ASN A 529 -12.15 28.24 -15.92
CA ASN A 529 -12.93 27.41 -16.82
C ASN A 529 -13.85 26.47 -16.02
N GLN A 530 -14.82 27.02 -15.30
CA GLN A 530 -15.72 26.25 -14.43
C GLN A 530 -17.06 26.97 -14.19
N GLU A 531 -18.05 26.23 -13.71
CA GLU A 531 -19.28 26.79 -13.13
C GLU A 531 -18.95 27.58 -11.86
N LEU A 532 -19.38 28.83 -11.79
CA LEU A 532 -19.23 29.69 -10.61
C LEU A 532 -20.60 30.09 -10.08
N ALA A 533 -20.77 30.06 -8.76
CA ALA A 533 -21.94 30.61 -8.08
C ALA A 533 -21.96 32.15 -8.15
N PRO A 534 -23.07 32.81 -7.82
CA PRO A 534 -23.08 34.27 -7.69
C PRO A 534 -22.06 34.74 -6.65
N GLY A 535 -21.28 35.76 -7.00
CA GLY A 535 -20.26 36.31 -6.10
C GLY A 535 -19.16 37.09 -6.82
N ASN A 536 -18.26 37.65 -6.01
CA ASN A 536 -17.05 38.35 -6.46
C ASN A 536 -15.84 37.42 -6.37
N TYR A 537 -15.00 37.45 -7.41
CA TYR A 537 -13.86 36.55 -7.58
C TYR A 537 -12.59 37.33 -7.87
N LYS A 538 -11.46 36.85 -7.34
CA LYS A 538 -10.10 37.35 -7.59
C LYS A 538 -9.20 36.20 -8.04
N TYR A 539 -8.46 36.40 -9.12
CA TYR A 539 -7.51 35.43 -9.66
C TYR A 539 -6.16 36.10 -9.92
N GLU A 540 -5.10 35.51 -9.38
CA GLU A 540 -3.74 35.95 -9.64
C GLU A 540 -3.20 35.33 -10.94
N TRP A 541 -2.48 36.12 -11.73
CA TRP A 541 -1.67 35.66 -12.83
C TRP A 541 -0.21 36.05 -12.61
N ASP A 542 0.68 35.06 -12.70
CA ASP A 542 2.12 35.15 -12.43
C ASP A 542 2.98 35.35 -13.69
N SER A 543 2.39 35.86 -14.77
CA SER A 543 3.01 36.05 -16.08
C SER A 543 3.48 34.77 -16.79
N ARG A 544 3.03 33.57 -16.39
CA ARG A 544 3.36 32.32 -17.09
C ARG A 544 2.29 31.91 -18.09
N SER A 545 2.72 31.23 -19.15
CA SER A 545 1.84 30.54 -20.11
C SER A 545 1.33 29.20 -19.57
N LEU A 546 0.40 28.57 -20.31
CA LEU A 546 -0.08 27.19 -20.07
C LEU A 546 1.05 26.16 -19.93
N HIS A 547 2.18 26.37 -20.61
CA HIS A 547 3.33 25.48 -20.60
C HIS A 547 4.36 25.83 -19.50
N GLY A 548 4.04 26.78 -18.62
CA GLY A 548 4.93 27.22 -17.53
C GLY A 548 6.05 28.17 -17.97
N TYR A 549 6.14 28.52 -19.25
CA TYR A 549 7.13 29.50 -19.72
C TYR A 549 6.75 30.90 -19.25
N THR A 550 7.73 31.62 -18.72
CA THR A 550 7.59 33.04 -18.36
C THR A 550 7.39 33.86 -19.62
N MET A 551 6.32 34.65 -19.65
CA MET A 551 5.98 35.49 -20.77
C MET A 551 6.92 36.73 -20.84
N PRO A 552 7.27 37.21 -22.05
CA PRO A 552 8.08 38.43 -22.21
C PRO A 552 7.29 39.69 -21.83
N SER A 553 8.00 40.78 -21.50
CA SER A 553 7.38 42.11 -21.32
C SER A 553 6.58 42.48 -22.57
N GLY A 554 5.38 43.04 -22.38
CA GLY A 554 4.51 43.33 -23.51
C GLY A 554 3.05 43.53 -23.13
N ILE A 555 2.23 43.70 -24.17
CA ILE A 555 0.79 43.87 -24.03
C ILE A 555 0.12 42.49 -24.09
N TYR A 556 -0.77 42.27 -23.12
CA TYR A 556 -1.61 41.10 -23.03
C TYR A 556 -3.07 41.52 -22.91
N PHE A 557 -3.97 40.61 -23.26
CA PHE A 557 -5.40 40.78 -23.13
C PHE A 557 -5.97 39.68 -22.26
N TYR A 558 -6.97 39.98 -21.46
CA TYR A 558 -7.75 38.96 -20.77
C TYR A 558 -9.24 39.15 -21.08
N ARG A 559 -9.94 38.04 -21.32
CA ARG A 559 -11.37 38.06 -21.63
C ARG A 559 -12.15 37.11 -20.73
N LEU A 560 -13.32 37.58 -20.31
CA LEU A 560 -14.29 36.82 -19.54
C LEU A 560 -15.41 36.34 -20.46
N ILE A 561 -15.71 35.05 -20.42
CA ILE A 561 -16.71 34.36 -21.23
C ILE A 561 -17.72 33.70 -20.31
N SER A 562 -19.00 33.74 -20.69
CA SER A 562 -20.09 32.97 -20.09
C SER A 562 -20.93 32.34 -21.20
N ASP A 563 -21.26 31.05 -21.07
CA ASP A 563 -22.09 30.30 -22.04
C ASP A 563 -21.66 30.50 -23.50
N ASN A 564 -20.34 30.42 -23.75
CA ASN A 564 -19.67 30.65 -25.04
C ASN A 564 -19.79 32.08 -25.63
N SER A 565 -20.34 33.03 -24.88
CA SER A 565 -20.41 34.45 -25.24
C SER A 565 -19.34 35.25 -24.48
N THR A 566 -18.58 36.09 -25.19
CA THR A 566 -17.61 36.98 -24.55
C THR A 566 -18.35 38.12 -23.87
N LEU A 567 -18.21 38.23 -22.54
CA LEU A 567 -18.82 39.28 -21.74
C LEU A 567 -18.00 40.57 -21.77
N ALA A 568 -16.69 40.45 -21.60
CA ALA A 568 -15.78 41.59 -21.57
C ALA A 568 -14.34 41.18 -21.93
N THR A 569 -13.58 42.11 -22.51
CA THR A 569 -12.14 41.97 -22.74
C THR A 569 -11.42 43.22 -22.23
N LYS A 570 -10.30 43.04 -21.56
CA LYS A 570 -9.45 44.13 -21.06
C LYS A 570 -7.99 43.90 -21.38
N LYS A 571 -7.22 44.99 -21.39
CA LYS A 571 -5.79 45.02 -21.69
C LYS A 571 -4.97 45.10 -20.40
N MET A 572 -3.82 44.44 -20.37
CA MET A 572 -2.81 44.55 -19.30
C MET A 572 -1.40 44.65 -19.89
N ILE A 573 -0.49 45.24 -19.12
CA ILE A 573 0.89 45.50 -19.52
C ILE A 573 1.82 44.80 -18.53
N LEU A 574 2.57 43.81 -19.01
CA LEU A 574 3.63 43.16 -18.25
C LEU A 574 4.93 43.95 -18.46
N MET A 575 5.55 44.42 -17.38
CA MET A 575 6.88 45.00 -17.40
C MET A 575 7.79 44.12 -16.56
N LYS A 576 8.95 43.76 -17.10
CA LYS A 576 10.02 43.11 -16.33
C LYS A 576 11.09 44.11 -15.95
#